data_AF-A0A1G7RU16-F1
#
_entry.id   AF-A0A1G7RU16-F1
#
_cell.length_a   1.000
_cell.length_b   1.000
_cell.length_c   1.000
_cell.angle_alpha   90.00
_cell.angle_beta   90.00
_cell.angle_gamma   90.00
#
_symmetry.space_group_name_H-M   'P 1'
#
loop_
_entity.id
_entity.type
_entity.pdbx_description
1 polymer ?
#
loop_
_entity_poly.entity_id
_entity_poly.type
_entity_poly.pdbx_seq_one_letter_code
_entity_poly.pdbx_strand_id
1 'polypeptide(L)'
;MDRLSAFLGLPYTDTVVVAGALVLGISAGVLGSFAVLRGRSLVGDAIAHATLPGVCVAFLVTGTKEIAGLLAGAAVAGLVAALLMVAVERSVLRADTAIGVVLSGFFSLGIVLLTHITATGDAQQAGLEAFLFGQAAGLLERDVAVMGLLGAVGLLAVLLLRRMLVTTLFDRAYAGAIGAPTRLVEVAVTAFLVAAVVIGVRLVGAILMVAMLAVPTVVARQLADSFGRVLVLAGIVGAVVGVAGALLATRAQLPTGPVVVLVGVAVAVLAVLLAPRRGVLARRARLTRRRRRMERDRLLLAGGTSRRLVRANLMTPDGVLTVAGERARREAQDRDELWRAWLRYGPQIRLRDAREPDLHDLRRTLAPEALAELERLAR
;
A
#
# COMPACT_ATOMS: atom_id res chain seq x y z
N MET A 1 -23.23 -9.68 -21.11
CA MET A 1 -22.48 -8.41 -21.01
C MET A 1 -22.63 -7.52 -22.25
N ASP A 2 -23.78 -7.59 -22.92
CA ASP A 2 -23.92 -7.11 -24.31
C ASP A 2 -24.11 -5.60 -24.45
N ARG A 3 -24.60 -4.94 -23.39
CA ARG A 3 -24.67 -3.46 -23.36
C ARG A 3 -23.29 -2.82 -23.14
N LEU A 4 -22.38 -3.51 -22.45
CA LEU A 4 -21.02 -3.05 -22.20
C LEU A 4 -20.13 -3.20 -23.45
N SER A 5 -20.28 -4.30 -24.19
CA SER A 5 -19.58 -4.49 -25.46
C SER A 5 -20.01 -3.46 -26.51
N ALA A 6 -21.31 -3.17 -26.60
CA ALA A 6 -21.85 -2.12 -27.47
C ALA A 6 -21.35 -0.71 -27.10
N PHE A 7 -21.18 -0.42 -25.80
CA PHE A 7 -20.69 0.87 -25.33
C PHE A 7 -19.18 1.06 -25.53
N LEU A 8 -18.39 -0.01 -25.35
CA LEU A 8 -16.93 0.04 -25.49
C LEU A 8 -16.44 -0.20 -26.92
N GLY A 9 -17.29 -0.72 -27.81
CA GLY A 9 -16.92 -1.06 -29.19
C GLY A 9 -15.88 -2.18 -29.27
N LEU A 10 -15.81 -3.04 -28.24
CA LEU A 10 -14.82 -4.11 -28.13
C LEU A 10 -15.43 -5.48 -28.40
N PRO A 11 -14.62 -6.46 -28.83
CA PRO A 11 -15.01 -7.86 -28.84
C PRO A 11 -15.56 -8.30 -27.48
N TYR A 12 -16.47 -9.28 -27.50
CA TYR A 12 -17.09 -9.79 -26.27
C TYR A 12 -16.05 -10.29 -25.25
N THR A 13 -15.04 -11.04 -25.70
CA THR A 13 -13.93 -11.52 -24.88
C THR A 13 -13.17 -10.38 -24.19
N ASP A 14 -12.84 -9.31 -24.91
CA ASP A 14 -12.15 -8.15 -24.34
C ASP A 14 -13.01 -7.42 -23.29
N THR A 15 -14.33 -7.40 -23.50
CA THR A 15 -15.28 -6.84 -22.52
C THR A 15 -15.29 -7.64 -21.22
N VAL A 16 -15.22 -8.97 -21.31
CA VAL A 16 -15.10 -9.86 -20.14
C VAL A 16 -13.80 -9.61 -19.38
N VAL A 17 -12.67 -9.47 -20.09
CA VAL A 17 -11.38 -9.17 -19.49
C VAL A 17 -11.37 -7.82 -18.77
N VAL A 18 -11.91 -6.77 -19.41
CA VAL A 18 -11.98 -5.43 -18.80
C VAL A 18 -12.88 -5.43 -17.56
N ALA A 19 -14.02 -6.12 -17.59
CA ALA A 19 -14.90 -6.25 -16.42
C ALA A 19 -14.23 -7.06 -15.30
N GLY A 20 -13.52 -8.14 -15.63
CA GLY A 20 -12.73 -8.92 -14.69
C GLY A 20 -11.64 -8.07 -14.03
N ALA A 21 -10.89 -7.29 -14.82
CA ALA A 21 -9.86 -6.39 -14.33
C ALA A 21 -10.42 -5.27 -13.44
N LEU A 22 -11.63 -4.76 -13.75
CA LEU A 22 -12.34 -3.80 -12.91
C LEU A 22 -12.69 -4.39 -11.55
N VAL A 23 -13.38 -5.54 -11.54
CA VAL A 23 -13.83 -6.21 -10.32
C VAL A 23 -12.64 -6.66 -9.46
N LEU A 24 -11.62 -7.22 -10.10
CA LEU A 24 -10.37 -7.59 -9.44
C LEU A 24 -9.68 -6.36 -8.85
N GLY A 25 -9.54 -5.28 -9.63
CA GLY A 25 -8.87 -4.07 -9.18
C GLY A 25 -9.54 -3.45 -7.95
N ILE A 26 -10.88 -3.42 -7.92
CA ILE A 26 -11.64 -2.92 -6.76
C ILE A 26 -11.44 -3.83 -5.55
N SER A 27 -11.68 -5.13 -5.71
CA SER A 27 -11.64 -6.10 -4.61
C SER A 27 -10.22 -6.29 -4.06
N ALA A 28 -9.24 -6.51 -4.93
CA ALA A 28 -7.84 -6.64 -4.55
C ALA A 28 -7.26 -5.33 -3.99
N GLY A 29 -7.63 -4.17 -4.53
CA GLY A 29 -7.19 -2.89 -3.97
C GLY A 29 -7.69 -2.69 -2.53
N VAL A 30 -8.96 -3.02 -2.26
CA VAL A 30 -9.53 -2.92 -0.91
C VAL A 30 -8.97 -3.98 0.03
N LEU A 31 -8.94 -5.25 -0.36
CA LEU A 31 -8.43 -6.33 0.50
C LEU A 31 -6.92 -6.19 0.75
N GLY A 32 -6.16 -5.84 -0.29
CA GLY A 32 -4.72 -5.58 -0.21
C GLY A 32 -4.39 -4.42 0.71
N SER A 33 -5.28 -3.43 0.84
CA SER A 33 -5.06 -2.31 1.73
C SER A 33 -4.89 -2.71 3.20
N PHE A 34 -5.58 -3.77 3.64
CA PHE A 34 -5.42 -4.33 4.98
C PHE A 34 -4.07 -5.00 5.17
N ALA A 35 -3.67 -5.84 4.21
CA ALA A 35 -2.40 -6.55 4.27
C ALA A 35 -1.23 -5.56 4.33
N VAL A 36 -1.24 -4.55 3.47
CA VAL A 36 -0.18 -3.52 3.41
C VAL A 36 -0.19 -2.62 4.64
N LEU A 37 -1.35 -2.13 5.10
CA LEU A 37 -1.40 -1.24 6.27
C LEU A 37 -1.01 -1.96 7.57
N ARG A 38 -1.13 -3.29 7.63
CA ARG A 38 -0.65 -4.12 8.75
C ARG A 38 0.85 -4.44 8.70
N GLY A 39 1.57 -3.91 7.72
CA GLY A 39 2.99 -4.22 7.51
C GLY A 39 3.24 -5.61 6.95
N ARG A 40 2.24 -6.21 6.30
CA ARG A 40 2.27 -7.57 5.74
C ARG A 40 2.06 -7.54 4.23
N SER A 41 2.77 -6.66 3.52
CA SER A 41 2.58 -6.44 2.08
C SER A 41 2.93 -7.64 1.21
N LEU A 42 3.80 -8.53 1.69
CA LEU A 42 4.28 -9.71 0.95
C LEU A 42 3.48 -10.99 1.24
N VAL A 43 2.47 -10.94 2.12
CA VAL A 43 1.65 -12.14 2.43
C VAL A 43 0.90 -12.64 1.19
N GLY A 44 0.40 -11.73 0.35
CA GLY A 44 -0.26 -12.12 -0.91
C GLY A 44 0.68 -12.86 -1.87
N ASP A 45 1.95 -12.46 -1.89
CA ASP A 45 3.00 -13.08 -2.72
C ASP A 45 3.37 -14.47 -2.22
N ALA A 46 3.56 -14.61 -0.91
CA ALA A 46 3.79 -15.90 -0.27
C ALA A 46 2.63 -16.88 -0.50
N ILE A 47 1.37 -16.42 -0.38
CA ILE A 47 0.21 -17.28 -0.64
C ILE A 47 0.17 -17.69 -2.12
N ALA A 48 0.36 -16.76 -3.06
CA ALA A 48 0.30 -17.04 -4.49
C ALA A 48 1.34 -18.09 -4.94
N HIS A 49 2.52 -18.10 -4.35
CA HIS A 49 3.54 -19.11 -4.65
C HIS A 49 3.37 -20.38 -3.79
N ALA A 50 2.72 -20.28 -2.63
CA ALA A 50 2.38 -21.44 -1.82
C ALA A 50 1.26 -22.30 -2.40
N THR A 51 0.44 -21.76 -3.32
CA THR A 51 -0.57 -22.58 -4.02
C THR A 51 0.06 -23.57 -5.00
N LEU A 52 1.24 -23.24 -5.54
CA LEU A 52 1.95 -24.03 -6.56
C LEU A 52 2.20 -25.50 -6.13
N PRO A 53 2.83 -25.80 -4.97
CA PRO A 53 2.98 -27.17 -4.50
C PRO A 53 1.63 -27.85 -4.21
N GLY A 54 0.62 -27.10 -3.75
CA GLY A 54 -0.72 -27.65 -3.49
C GLY A 54 -1.42 -28.17 -4.74
N VAL A 55 -1.34 -27.41 -5.84
CA VAL A 55 -1.87 -27.84 -7.14
C VAL A 55 -1.11 -29.05 -7.67
N CYS A 56 0.21 -29.07 -7.53
CA CYS A 56 1.04 -30.21 -7.97
C CYS A 56 0.72 -31.49 -7.18
N VAL A 57 0.58 -31.40 -5.86
CA VAL A 57 0.21 -32.54 -5.02
C VAL A 57 -1.21 -33.02 -5.36
N ALA A 58 -2.16 -32.12 -5.54
CA ALA A 58 -3.52 -32.49 -5.96
C ALA A 58 -3.51 -33.23 -7.30
N PHE A 59 -2.76 -32.73 -8.29
CA PHE A 59 -2.61 -33.40 -9.58
C PHE A 59 -2.01 -34.81 -9.45
N LEU A 60 -0.96 -34.98 -8.63
CA LEU A 60 -0.34 -36.28 -8.40
C LEU A 60 -1.27 -37.29 -7.71
N VAL A 61 -2.15 -36.83 -6.81
CA VAL A 61 -3.10 -37.70 -6.10
C VAL A 61 -4.30 -38.05 -6.97
N THR A 62 -4.87 -37.08 -7.69
CA THR A 62 -6.09 -37.29 -8.49
C THR A 62 -5.80 -37.86 -9.88
N GLY A 63 -4.57 -37.70 -10.39
CA GLY A 63 -4.15 -38.15 -11.72
C GLY A 63 -4.91 -37.48 -12.88
N THR A 64 -5.71 -36.45 -12.60
CA THR A 64 -6.61 -35.79 -13.57
C THR A 64 -6.62 -34.28 -13.35
N LYS A 65 -6.91 -33.51 -14.40
CA LYS A 65 -7.04 -32.04 -14.37
C LYS A 65 -8.41 -31.55 -13.88
N GLU A 66 -8.98 -32.20 -12.86
CA GLU A 66 -10.28 -31.83 -12.34
C GLU A 66 -10.14 -30.47 -11.61
N ILE A 67 -10.83 -29.45 -12.12
CA ILE A 67 -10.64 -28.05 -11.69
C ILE A 67 -10.93 -27.89 -10.19
N ALA A 68 -11.94 -28.59 -9.66
CA ALA A 68 -12.27 -28.51 -8.24
C ALA A 68 -11.17 -29.13 -7.37
N GLY A 69 -10.64 -30.29 -7.74
CA GLY A 69 -9.49 -30.92 -7.08
C GLY A 69 -8.25 -30.02 -7.05
N LEU A 70 -7.88 -29.41 -8.17
CA LEU A 70 -6.72 -28.51 -8.24
C LEU A 70 -6.92 -27.25 -7.39
N LEU A 71 -8.11 -26.65 -7.42
CA LEU A 71 -8.45 -25.51 -6.57
C LEU A 71 -8.47 -25.86 -5.08
N ALA A 72 -8.96 -27.04 -4.72
CA ALA A 72 -8.95 -27.52 -3.35
C ALA A 72 -7.51 -27.70 -2.86
N GLY A 73 -6.64 -28.30 -3.67
CA GLY A 73 -5.20 -28.41 -3.37
C GLY A 73 -4.53 -27.05 -3.18
N ALA A 74 -4.80 -26.09 -4.08
CA ALA A 74 -4.31 -24.72 -3.96
C ALA A 74 -4.79 -24.05 -2.65
N ALA A 75 -6.07 -24.16 -2.33
CA ALA A 75 -6.67 -23.56 -1.15
C ALA A 75 -6.10 -24.16 0.15
N VAL A 76 -5.95 -25.48 0.21
CA VAL A 76 -5.36 -26.18 1.36
C VAL A 76 -3.91 -25.76 1.56
N ALA A 77 -3.09 -25.77 0.49
CA ALA A 77 -1.69 -25.36 0.60
C ALA A 77 -1.54 -23.88 0.98
N GLY A 78 -2.36 -22.99 0.41
CA GLY A 78 -2.40 -21.58 0.77
C GLY A 78 -2.79 -21.35 2.23
N LEU A 79 -3.75 -22.11 2.75
CA LEU A 79 -4.16 -22.05 4.16
C LEU A 79 -3.06 -22.58 5.08
N VAL A 80 -2.43 -23.71 4.74
CA VAL A 80 -1.29 -24.28 5.48
C VAL A 80 -0.14 -23.28 5.53
N ALA A 81 0.20 -22.65 4.40
CA ALA A 81 1.23 -21.62 4.35
C ALA A 81 0.87 -20.39 5.21
N ALA A 82 -0.39 -19.94 5.20
CA ALA A 82 -0.85 -18.86 6.05
C ALA A 82 -0.75 -19.21 7.55
N LEU A 83 -1.12 -20.42 7.94
CA LEU A 83 -1.00 -20.90 9.31
C LEU A 83 0.47 -21.05 9.75
N LEU A 84 1.33 -21.56 8.87
CA LEU A 84 2.77 -21.65 9.11
C LEU A 84 3.40 -20.27 9.27
N MET A 85 3.02 -19.28 8.44
CA MET A 85 3.47 -17.91 8.61
C MET A 85 3.13 -17.35 10.00
N VAL A 86 1.88 -17.56 10.46
CA VAL A 86 1.45 -17.13 11.80
C VAL A 86 2.17 -17.89 12.91
N ALA A 87 2.45 -19.18 12.72
CA ALA A 87 3.18 -19.99 13.69
C ALA A 87 4.64 -19.54 13.83
N VAL A 88 5.33 -19.29 12.71
CA VAL A 88 6.73 -18.84 12.68
C VAL A 88 6.87 -17.40 13.19
N GLU A 89 5.90 -16.53 12.92
CA GLU A 89 5.87 -15.17 13.48
C GLU A 89 5.80 -15.19 15.02
N ARG A 90 5.20 -16.23 15.62
CA ARG A 90 5.15 -16.38 17.08
C ARG A 90 6.45 -16.91 17.69
N SER A 91 7.31 -17.53 16.91
CA SER A 91 8.51 -18.22 17.38
C SER A 91 9.76 -17.35 17.39
N VAL A 92 9.65 -16.02 17.57
CA VAL A 92 10.74 -15.02 17.68
C VAL A 92 11.17 -14.34 16.35
N LEU A 93 10.68 -14.79 15.18
CA LEU A 93 11.05 -14.16 13.90
C LEU A 93 10.19 -12.92 13.59
N ARG A 94 10.79 -11.93 12.91
CA ARG A 94 10.03 -10.81 12.33
C ARG A 94 9.08 -11.34 11.26
N ALA A 95 7.90 -10.71 11.14
CA ALA A 95 6.88 -11.11 10.17
C ALA A 95 7.43 -11.24 8.74
N ASP A 96 8.27 -10.30 8.29
CA ASP A 96 8.87 -10.34 6.96
C ASP A 96 9.76 -11.56 6.73
N THR A 97 10.50 -11.98 7.78
CA THR A 97 11.36 -13.17 7.71
C THR A 97 10.52 -14.45 7.67
N ALA A 98 9.43 -14.52 8.46
CA ALA A 98 8.50 -15.64 8.43
C ALA A 98 7.86 -15.80 7.04
N ILE A 99 7.44 -14.69 6.42
CA ILE A 99 6.90 -14.68 5.05
C ILE A 99 7.96 -15.19 4.06
N GLY A 100 9.19 -14.70 4.14
CA GLY A 100 10.28 -15.09 3.24
C GLY A 100 10.66 -16.57 3.33
N VAL A 101 10.71 -17.14 4.54
CA VAL A 101 10.99 -18.56 4.76
C VAL A 101 9.89 -19.44 4.17
N VAL A 102 8.62 -19.13 4.44
CA VAL A 102 7.48 -19.91 3.93
C VAL A 102 7.39 -19.79 2.41
N LEU A 103 7.52 -18.58 1.85
CA LEU A 103 7.55 -18.34 0.41
C LEU A 103 8.63 -19.19 -0.26
N SER A 104 9.88 -19.10 0.22
CA SER A 104 11.02 -19.78 -0.41
C SER A 104 10.89 -21.30 -0.32
N GLY A 105 10.44 -21.83 0.82
CA GLY A 105 10.25 -23.26 1.02
C GLY A 105 9.15 -23.84 0.14
N PHE A 106 7.96 -23.23 0.14
CA PHE A 106 6.84 -23.70 -0.66
C PHE A 106 7.08 -23.52 -2.16
N PHE A 107 7.68 -22.40 -2.58
CA PHE A 107 7.97 -22.17 -3.98
C PHE A 107 8.98 -23.18 -4.51
N SER A 108 10.09 -23.40 -3.78
CA SER A 108 11.10 -24.39 -4.18
C SER A 108 10.51 -25.80 -4.24
N LEU A 109 9.69 -26.18 -3.25
CA LEU A 109 8.98 -27.46 -3.25
C LEU A 109 8.04 -27.58 -4.45
N GLY A 110 7.28 -26.53 -4.75
CA GLY A 110 6.37 -26.47 -5.90
C GLY A 110 7.10 -26.62 -7.23
N ILE A 111 8.24 -25.97 -7.40
CA ILE A 111 9.06 -26.10 -8.62
C ILE A 111 9.64 -27.51 -8.75
N VAL A 112 10.12 -28.12 -7.67
CA VAL A 112 10.62 -29.51 -7.69
C VAL A 112 9.51 -30.47 -8.11
N LEU A 113 8.32 -30.35 -7.50
CA LEU A 113 7.15 -31.15 -7.85
C LEU A 113 6.72 -30.94 -9.31
N LEU A 114 6.64 -29.68 -9.75
CA LEU A 114 6.28 -29.34 -11.13
C LEU A 114 7.29 -29.93 -12.12
N THR A 115 8.58 -29.80 -11.84
CA THR A 115 9.67 -30.36 -12.68
C THR A 115 9.55 -31.87 -12.78
N HIS A 116 9.32 -32.56 -11.65
CA HIS A 116 9.11 -34.01 -11.63
C HIS A 116 7.89 -34.42 -12.45
N ILE A 117 6.77 -33.70 -12.31
CA ILE A 117 5.58 -33.91 -13.12
C ILE A 117 5.97 -33.77 -14.60
N THR A 118 6.47 -32.62 -15.04
CA THR A 118 6.83 -32.38 -16.45
C THR A 118 7.82 -33.39 -17.05
N ALA A 119 8.73 -33.93 -16.24
CA ALA A 119 9.69 -34.94 -16.68
C ALA A 119 9.05 -36.32 -16.94
N THR A 120 7.85 -36.59 -16.39
CA THR A 120 7.14 -37.86 -16.56
C THR A 120 6.49 -37.99 -17.94
N GLY A 121 6.32 -36.88 -18.68
CA GLY A 121 5.86 -36.90 -20.08
C GLY A 121 4.39 -37.27 -20.29
N ASP A 122 3.56 -37.20 -19.24
CA ASP A 122 2.15 -37.55 -19.31
C ASP A 122 1.34 -36.48 -20.07
N ALA A 123 0.52 -36.90 -21.04
CA ALA A 123 -0.36 -36.01 -21.80
C ALA A 123 -1.32 -35.21 -20.89
N GLN A 124 -1.64 -35.76 -19.71
CA GLN A 124 -2.42 -35.06 -18.68
C GLN A 124 -1.71 -33.84 -18.07
N GLN A 125 -0.48 -33.50 -18.47
CA GLN A 125 0.26 -32.34 -17.95
C GLN A 125 0.21 -31.11 -18.85
N ALA A 126 -0.12 -31.27 -20.13
CA ALA A 126 -0.16 -30.18 -21.10
C ALA A 126 -1.08 -29.03 -20.64
N GLY A 127 -0.56 -27.81 -20.52
CA GLY A 127 -1.32 -26.64 -20.07
C GLY A 127 -1.39 -26.44 -18.55
N LEU A 128 -0.76 -27.29 -17.73
CA LEU A 128 -0.67 -27.08 -16.28
C LEU A 128 0.10 -25.79 -15.93
N GLU A 129 1.17 -25.48 -16.67
CA GLU A 129 1.90 -24.22 -16.51
C GLU A 129 1.01 -23.00 -16.80
N ALA A 130 0.25 -23.04 -17.89
CA ALA A 130 -0.70 -21.98 -18.25
C ALA A 130 -1.79 -21.80 -17.17
N PHE A 131 -2.22 -22.88 -16.53
CA PHE A 131 -3.14 -22.85 -15.40
C PHE A 131 -2.50 -22.24 -14.13
N LEU A 132 -1.26 -22.58 -13.83
CA LEU A 132 -0.52 -22.12 -12.65
C LEU A 132 -0.11 -20.64 -12.74
N PHE A 133 0.30 -20.19 -13.93
CA PHE A 133 0.70 -18.81 -14.17
C PHE A 133 -0.47 -17.90 -14.56
N GLY A 134 -1.63 -18.47 -14.83
CA GLY A 134 -2.87 -17.77 -15.20
C GLY A 134 -2.86 -17.27 -16.63
N GLN A 135 -4.05 -17.21 -17.23
CA GLN A 135 -4.25 -16.66 -18.58
C GLN A 135 -5.46 -15.74 -18.58
N ALA A 136 -5.20 -14.43 -18.48
CA ALA A 136 -6.25 -13.43 -18.49
C ALA A 136 -7.06 -13.40 -19.80
N ALA A 137 -6.54 -13.95 -20.91
CA ALA A 137 -7.26 -14.07 -22.18
C ALA A 137 -8.37 -15.15 -22.17
N GLY A 138 -8.35 -16.08 -21.21
CA GLY A 138 -9.32 -17.18 -21.09
C GLY A 138 -10.47 -16.93 -20.11
N LEU A 139 -10.66 -15.69 -19.67
CA LEU A 139 -11.63 -15.33 -18.63
C LEU A 139 -13.07 -15.51 -19.14
N LEU A 140 -13.90 -16.26 -18.40
CA LEU A 140 -15.33 -16.41 -18.68
C LEU A 140 -16.19 -15.49 -17.81
N GLU A 141 -17.43 -15.20 -18.27
CA GLU A 141 -18.39 -14.41 -17.47
C GLU A 141 -18.63 -15.01 -16.07
N ARG A 142 -18.65 -16.34 -15.97
CA ARG A 142 -18.79 -17.06 -14.68
C ARG A 142 -17.65 -16.72 -13.72
N ASP A 143 -16.42 -16.59 -14.21
CA ASP A 143 -15.26 -16.30 -13.38
C ASP A 143 -15.33 -14.87 -12.83
N VAL A 144 -15.77 -13.92 -13.67
CA VAL A 144 -16.03 -12.54 -13.26
C VAL A 144 -17.13 -12.48 -12.18
N ALA A 145 -18.20 -13.28 -12.34
CA ALA A 145 -19.27 -13.35 -11.35
C ALA A 145 -18.79 -13.93 -10.01
N VAL A 146 -17.97 -14.98 -10.02
CA VAL A 146 -17.38 -15.56 -8.80
C VAL A 146 -16.45 -14.57 -8.10
N MET A 147 -15.59 -13.87 -8.84
CA MET A 147 -14.76 -12.79 -8.29
C MET A 147 -15.61 -11.66 -7.73
N GLY A 148 -16.66 -11.26 -8.45
CA GLY A 148 -17.59 -10.21 -8.04
C GLY A 148 -18.27 -10.55 -6.73
N LEU A 149 -18.76 -11.79 -6.60
CA LEU A 149 -19.36 -12.27 -5.37
C LEU A 149 -18.35 -12.27 -4.22
N LEU A 150 -17.18 -12.89 -4.39
CA LEU A 150 -16.17 -12.95 -3.34
C LEU A 150 -15.68 -11.56 -2.93
N GLY A 151 -15.45 -10.68 -3.92
CA GLY A 151 -15.09 -9.29 -3.70
C GLY A 151 -16.18 -8.55 -2.93
N ALA A 152 -17.45 -8.74 -3.28
CA ALA A 152 -18.58 -8.14 -2.59
C ALA A 152 -18.70 -8.63 -1.14
N VAL A 153 -18.56 -9.93 -0.88
CA VAL A 153 -18.57 -10.46 0.50
C VAL A 153 -17.38 -9.90 1.28
N GLY A 154 -16.19 -9.81 0.67
CA GLY A 154 -15.00 -9.23 1.30
C GLY A 154 -15.17 -7.74 1.64
N LEU A 155 -15.69 -6.96 0.70
CA LEU A 155 -16.05 -5.55 0.87
C LEU A 155 -17.09 -5.36 1.99
N LEU A 156 -18.11 -6.20 2.02
CA LEU A 156 -19.15 -6.18 3.04
C LEU A 156 -18.57 -6.52 4.42
N ALA A 157 -17.76 -7.57 4.51
CA ALA A 157 -17.08 -7.95 5.74
C ALA A 157 -16.20 -6.81 6.26
N VAL A 158 -15.45 -6.16 5.36
CA VAL A 158 -14.63 -4.98 5.66
C VAL A 158 -15.47 -3.80 6.17
N LEU A 159 -16.63 -3.55 5.57
CA LEU A 159 -17.51 -2.45 5.97
C LEU A 159 -18.12 -2.71 7.36
N LEU A 160 -18.61 -3.93 7.59
CA LEU A 160 -19.21 -4.36 8.86
C LEU A 160 -18.16 -4.40 9.99
N LEU A 161 -16.97 -4.92 9.71
CA LEU A 161 -15.89 -5.06 10.68
C LEU A 161 -15.00 -3.82 10.78
N ARG A 162 -15.30 -2.72 10.08
CA ARG A 162 -14.46 -1.52 9.99
C ARG A 162 -13.97 -1.05 11.35
N ARG A 163 -14.86 -0.96 12.35
CA ARG A 163 -14.51 -0.47 13.68
C ARG A 163 -13.48 -1.38 14.35
N MET A 164 -13.70 -2.69 14.28
CA MET A 164 -12.82 -3.69 14.88
C MET A 164 -11.48 -3.81 14.15
N LEU A 165 -11.50 -3.68 12.82
CA LEU A 165 -10.31 -3.66 11.97
C LEU A 165 -9.43 -2.46 12.28
N VAL A 166 -10.00 -1.26 12.40
CA VAL A 166 -9.22 -0.06 12.75
C VAL A 166 -8.59 -0.21 14.13
N THR A 167 -9.36 -0.65 15.14
CA THR A 167 -8.82 -0.80 16.50
C THR A 167 -7.68 -1.81 16.55
N THR A 168 -7.84 -2.97 15.92
CA THR A 168 -6.79 -4.01 15.87
C THR A 168 -5.56 -3.62 15.05
N LEU A 169 -5.70 -2.71 14.08
CA LEU A 169 -4.59 -2.27 13.23
C LEU A 169 -3.67 -1.28 13.95
N PHE A 170 -4.25 -0.34 14.70
CA PHE A 170 -3.49 0.75 15.34
C PHE A 170 -3.07 0.42 16.78
N ASP A 171 -3.89 -0.33 17.52
CA ASP A 171 -3.57 -0.70 18.90
C ASP A 171 -4.16 -2.07 19.27
N ARG A 172 -3.34 -3.12 19.14
CA ARG A 172 -3.73 -4.48 19.51
C ARG A 172 -3.94 -4.65 21.02
N ALA A 173 -3.20 -3.90 21.84
CA ALA A 173 -3.30 -3.99 23.30
C ALA A 173 -4.62 -3.39 23.78
N TYR A 174 -4.97 -2.20 23.26
CA TYR A 174 -6.26 -1.58 23.50
C TYR A 174 -7.42 -2.41 22.97
N ALA A 175 -7.31 -3.00 21.78
CA ALA A 175 -8.32 -3.91 21.23
C ALA A 175 -8.57 -5.12 22.15
N GLY A 176 -7.52 -5.70 22.74
CA GLY A 176 -7.63 -6.77 23.71
C GLY A 176 -8.28 -6.32 25.02
N ALA A 177 -7.95 -5.12 25.51
CA ALA A 177 -8.50 -4.58 26.75
C ALA A 177 -10.02 -4.30 26.66
N ILE A 178 -10.54 -3.93 25.50
CA ILE A 178 -11.98 -3.73 25.26
C ILE A 178 -12.73 -5.04 24.94
N GLY A 179 -12.07 -6.20 25.06
CA GLY A 179 -12.68 -7.51 24.81
C GLY A 179 -12.89 -7.87 23.33
N ALA A 180 -12.26 -7.16 22.39
CA ALA A 180 -12.40 -7.50 20.98
C ALA A 180 -11.66 -8.82 20.66
N PRO A 181 -12.26 -9.76 19.92
CA PRO A 181 -11.63 -11.03 19.58
C PRO A 181 -10.61 -10.85 18.44
N THR A 182 -9.47 -10.24 18.78
CA THR A 182 -8.40 -9.86 17.84
C THR A 182 -7.93 -11.04 16.97
N ARG A 183 -7.83 -12.24 17.57
CA ARG A 183 -7.45 -13.49 16.89
C ARG A 183 -8.44 -13.92 15.82
N LEU A 184 -9.75 -13.89 16.11
CA LEU A 184 -10.78 -14.29 15.15
C LEU A 184 -10.79 -13.35 13.95
N VAL A 185 -10.61 -12.04 14.18
CA VAL A 185 -10.54 -11.05 13.11
C VAL A 185 -9.29 -11.26 12.24
N GLU A 186 -8.15 -11.56 12.85
CA GLU A 186 -6.92 -11.88 12.11
C GLU A 186 -7.08 -13.10 11.23
N VAL A 187 -7.64 -14.18 11.76
CA VAL A 187 -7.88 -15.41 11.00
C VAL A 187 -8.89 -15.16 9.88
N ALA A 188 -9.99 -14.46 10.16
CA ALA A 188 -11.02 -14.17 9.17
C ALA A 188 -10.48 -13.33 7.99
N VAL A 189 -9.73 -12.26 8.27
CA VAL A 189 -9.12 -11.42 7.23
C VAL A 189 -8.09 -12.21 6.42
N THR A 190 -7.28 -13.02 7.10
CA THR A 190 -6.27 -13.84 6.43
C THR A 190 -6.92 -14.89 5.53
N ALA A 191 -7.98 -15.56 6.00
CA ALA A 191 -8.74 -16.53 5.20
C ALA A 191 -9.38 -15.86 3.99
N PHE A 192 -9.94 -14.66 4.14
CA PHE A 192 -10.49 -13.88 3.03
C PHE A 192 -9.42 -13.51 2.00
N LEU A 193 -8.25 -13.09 2.47
CA LEU A 193 -7.12 -12.75 1.61
C LEU A 193 -6.62 -14.00 0.87
N VAL A 194 -6.49 -15.14 1.54
CA VAL A 194 -6.11 -16.42 0.92
C VAL A 194 -7.11 -16.80 -0.17
N ALA A 195 -8.41 -16.76 0.12
CA ALA A 195 -9.45 -17.07 -0.86
C ALA A 195 -9.38 -16.15 -2.09
N ALA A 196 -9.22 -14.83 -1.86
CA ALA A 196 -9.08 -13.85 -2.94
C ALA A 196 -7.81 -14.08 -3.78
N VAL A 197 -6.69 -14.40 -3.14
CA VAL A 197 -5.42 -14.70 -3.85
C VAL A 197 -5.56 -15.99 -4.67
N VAL A 198 -6.05 -17.08 -4.09
CA VAL A 198 -6.20 -18.37 -4.80
C VAL A 198 -7.07 -18.23 -6.05
N ILE A 199 -8.21 -17.57 -5.92
CA ILE A 199 -9.13 -17.34 -7.04
C ILE A 199 -8.54 -16.36 -8.05
N GLY A 200 -7.90 -15.28 -7.57
CA GLY A 200 -7.26 -14.28 -8.42
C GLY A 200 -6.07 -14.81 -9.22
N VAL A 201 -5.20 -15.61 -8.59
CA VAL A 201 -4.02 -16.23 -9.21
C VAL A 201 -4.42 -17.10 -10.39
N ARG A 202 -5.43 -17.96 -10.23
CA ARG A 202 -5.90 -18.83 -11.32
C ARG A 202 -6.35 -18.04 -12.54
N LEU A 203 -7.06 -16.95 -12.31
CA LEU A 203 -7.77 -16.24 -13.38
C LEU A 203 -6.89 -15.23 -14.09
N VAL A 204 -5.98 -14.59 -13.35
CA VAL A 204 -5.27 -13.40 -13.81
C VAL A 204 -3.75 -13.55 -13.69
N GLY A 205 -3.29 -14.55 -12.95
CA GLY A 205 -1.90 -14.88 -12.74
C GLY A 205 -1.35 -14.35 -11.42
N ALA A 206 -0.36 -15.05 -10.87
CA ALA A 206 0.24 -14.74 -9.58
C ALA A 206 0.81 -13.32 -9.52
N ILE A 207 1.59 -12.93 -10.54
CA ILE A 207 2.27 -11.63 -10.59
C ILE A 207 1.25 -10.48 -10.60
N LEU A 208 0.22 -10.57 -11.45
CA LEU A 208 -0.79 -9.52 -11.53
C LEU A 208 -1.65 -9.48 -10.25
N MET A 209 -1.97 -10.62 -9.65
CA MET A 209 -2.72 -10.65 -8.39
C MET A 209 -1.96 -9.92 -7.26
N VAL A 210 -0.67 -10.23 -7.10
CA VAL A 210 0.19 -9.59 -6.08
C VAL A 210 0.31 -8.09 -6.35
N ALA A 211 0.51 -7.70 -7.61
CA ALA A 211 0.57 -6.30 -8.00
C ALA A 211 -0.73 -5.55 -7.67
N MET A 212 -1.90 -6.12 -7.97
CA MET A 212 -3.20 -5.50 -7.68
C MET A 212 -3.52 -5.42 -6.19
N LEU A 213 -2.93 -6.25 -5.34
CA LEU A 213 -3.03 -6.10 -3.88
C LEU A 213 -2.15 -4.94 -3.35
N ALA A 214 -0.93 -4.82 -3.88
CA ALA A 214 0.07 -3.90 -3.34
C ALA A 214 0.01 -2.50 -3.95
N VAL A 215 0.05 -2.39 -5.28
CA VAL A 215 0.20 -1.13 -6.03
C VAL A 215 -0.89 -0.11 -5.71
N PRO A 216 -2.21 -0.42 -5.84
CA PRO A 216 -3.25 0.57 -5.59
C PRO A 216 -3.26 1.04 -4.13
N THR A 217 -2.90 0.17 -3.19
CA THR A 217 -2.76 0.56 -1.78
C THR A 217 -1.62 1.55 -1.58
N VAL A 218 -0.46 1.28 -2.18
CA VAL A 218 0.70 2.18 -2.09
C VAL A 218 0.34 3.55 -2.64
N VAL A 219 -0.32 3.60 -3.80
CA VAL A 219 -0.82 4.86 -4.40
C VAL A 219 -1.78 5.57 -3.43
N ALA A 220 -2.81 4.87 -2.96
CA ALA A 220 -3.83 5.43 -2.07
C ALA A 220 -3.25 5.97 -0.77
N ARG A 221 -2.25 5.28 -0.18
CA ARG A 221 -1.56 5.69 1.05
C ARG A 221 -0.69 6.94 0.87
N GLN A 222 -0.26 7.25 -0.35
CA GLN A 222 0.47 8.49 -0.65
C GLN A 222 -0.47 9.69 -0.80
N LEU A 223 -1.73 9.45 -1.20
CA LEU A 223 -2.75 10.47 -1.44
C LEU A 223 -3.62 10.76 -0.21
N ALA A 224 -3.84 9.77 0.66
CA ALA A 224 -4.72 9.91 1.82
C ALA A 224 -4.06 9.55 3.16
N ASP A 225 -4.52 10.26 4.21
CA ASP A 225 -4.01 10.09 5.58
C ASP A 225 -4.97 9.32 6.51
N SER A 226 -6.21 9.06 6.09
CA SER A 226 -7.22 8.38 6.90
C SER A 226 -7.56 7.01 6.34
N PHE A 227 -7.69 6.02 7.21
CA PHE A 227 -7.98 4.62 6.88
C PHE A 227 -9.12 4.44 5.85
N GLY A 228 -10.29 5.06 6.09
CA GLY A 228 -11.44 4.94 5.17
C GLY A 228 -11.17 5.52 3.78
N ARG A 229 -10.46 6.66 3.69
CA ARG A 229 -10.08 7.24 2.40
C ARG A 229 -9.07 6.37 1.66
N VAL A 230 -8.13 5.74 2.37
CA VAL A 230 -7.17 4.81 1.77
C VAL A 230 -7.90 3.63 1.13
N LEU A 231 -8.91 3.08 1.81
CA LEU A 231 -9.73 1.98 1.27
C LEU A 231 -10.42 2.35 -0.05
N VAL A 232 -11.15 3.47 -0.04
CA VAL A 232 -11.91 3.94 -1.21
C VAL A 232 -10.97 4.29 -2.35
N LEU A 233 -9.87 5.01 -2.07
CA LEU A 233 -8.87 5.33 -3.08
C LEU A 233 -8.17 4.08 -3.63
N ALA A 234 -7.87 3.08 -2.80
CA ALA A 234 -7.25 1.85 -3.27
C ALA A 234 -8.18 1.10 -4.23
N GLY A 235 -9.48 1.02 -3.92
CA GLY A 235 -10.47 0.44 -4.84
C GLY A 235 -10.59 1.22 -6.16
N ILE A 236 -10.66 2.55 -6.10
CA ILE A 236 -10.74 3.40 -7.30
C ILE A 236 -9.47 3.32 -8.15
N VAL A 237 -8.30 3.40 -7.53
CA VAL A 237 -7.02 3.30 -8.24
C VAL A 237 -6.87 1.91 -8.84
N GLY A 238 -7.23 0.86 -8.11
CA GLY A 238 -7.21 -0.51 -8.62
C GLY A 238 -8.14 -0.68 -9.83
N ALA A 239 -9.35 -0.15 -9.76
CA ALA A 239 -10.30 -0.11 -10.88
C ALA A 239 -9.70 0.58 -12.12
N VAL A 240 -9.17 1.79 -11.93
CA VAL A 240 -8.59 2.59 -13.03
C VAL A 240 -7.38 1.90 -13.63
N VAL A 241 -6.47 1.38 -12.82
CA VAL A 241 -5.28 0.66 -13.28
C VAL A 241 -5.66 -0.63 -14.02
N GLY A 242 -6.60 -1.40 -13.48
CA GLY A 242 -7.10 -2.63 -14.09
C GLY A 242 -7.73 -2.37 -15.46
N VAL A 243 -8.67 -1.43 -15.53
CA VAL A 243 -9.35 -1.06 -16.79
C VAL A 243 -8.37 -0.45 -17.79
N ALA A 244 -7.58 0.54 -17.39
CA ALA A 244 -6.63 1.19 -18.28
C ALA A 244 -5.59 0.20 -18.83
N GLY A 245 -5.05 -0.66 -17.97
CA GLY A 245 -4.12 -1.72 -18.36
C GLY A 245 -4.74 -2.75 -19.30
N ALA A 246 -5.97 -3.20 -19.02
CA ALA A 246 -6.67 -4.15 -19.87
C ALA A 246 -7.01 -3.55 -21.26
N LEU A 247 -7.46 -2.29 -21.30
CA LEU A 247 -7.73 -1.58 -22.56
C LEU A 247 -6.46 -1.34 -23.39
N LEU A 248 -5.35 -1.00 -22.74
CA LEU A 248 -4.06 -0.85 -23.42
C LEU A 248 -3.56 -2.18 -23.98
N ALA A 249 -3.67 -3.26 -23.20
CA ALA A 249 -3.23 -4.58 -23.61
C ALA A 249 -4.04 -5.13 -24.79
N THR A 250 -5.37 -4.99 -24.76
CA THR A 250 -6.26 -5.43 -25.85
C THR A 250 -5.99 -4.67 -27.14
N ARG A 251 -5.82 -3.35 -27.10
CA ARG A 251 -5.48 -2.53 -28.27
C ARG A 251 -4.09 -2.82 -28.85
N ALA A 252 -3.13 -3.09 -27.98
CA ALA A 252 -1.75 -3.39 -28.39
C ALA A 252 -1.51 -4.87 -28.71
N GLN A 253 -2.53 -5.73 -28.55
CA GLN A 253 -2.43 -7.20 -28.63
C GLN A 253 -1.29 -7.78 -27.76
N LEU A 254 -1.11 -7.20 -26.57
CA LEU A 254 -0.09 -7.60 -25.60
C LEU A 254 -0.70 -8.42 -24.46
N PRO A 255 0.12 -9.21 -23.73
CA PRO A 255 -0.32 -9.92 -22.54
C PRO A 255 -0.91 -8.97 -21.49
N THR A 256 -2.21 -9.15 -21.18
CA THR A 256 -2.98 -8.30 -20.26
C THR A 256 -2.38 -8.24 -18.85
N GLY A 257 -1.87 -9.37 -18.34
CA GLY A 257 -1.21 -9.44 -17.03
C GLY A 257 -0.08 -8.43 -16.85
N PRO A 258 1.06 -8.62 -17.55
CA PRO A 258 2.22 -7.73 -17.47
C PRO A 258 1.91 -6.26 -17.77
N VAL A 259 1.05 -5.97 -18.75
CA VAL A 259 0.70 -4.59 -19.12
C VAL A 259 -0.02 -3.88 -17.97
N VAL A 260 -0.99 -4.52 -17.31
CA VAL A 260 -1.68 -3.95 -16.15
C VAL A 260 -0.69 -3.69 -14.99
N VAL A 261 0.26 -4.60 -14.77
CA VAL A 261 1.32 -4.40 -13.77
C VAL A 261 2.17 -3.18 -14.10
N LEU A 262 2.65 -3.04 -15.34
CA LEU A 262 3.46 -1.91 -15.77
C LEU A 262 2.72 -0.58 -15.63
N VAL A 263 1.44 -0.52 -16.03
CA VAL A 263 0.59 0.66 -15.85
C VAL A 263 0.45 0.98 -14.36
N GLY A 264 0.21 -0.03 -13.52
CA GLY A 264 0.11 0.14 -12.07
C GLY A 264 1.40 0.69 -11.45
N VAL A 265 2.56 0.12 -11.82
CA VAL A 265 3.87 0.58 -11.36
C VAL A 265 4.13 2.02 -11.80
N ALA A 266 3.81 2.38 -13.04
CA ALA A 266 3.94 3.75 -13.52
C ALA A 266 3.09 4.73 -12.67
N VAL A 267 1.83 4.37 -12.37
CA VAL A 267 0.95 5.17 -11.50
C VAL A 267 1.51 5.26 -10.07
N ALA A 268 2.05 4.17 -9.52
CA ALA A 268 2.69 4.18 -8.21
C ALA A 268 3.94 5.08 -8.15
N VAL A 269 4.80 5.01 -9.15
CA VAL A 269 5.99 5.86 -9.24
C VAL A 269 5.59 7.33 -9.33
N LEU A 270 4.61 7.66 -10.17
CA LEU A 270 4.07 9.03 -10.27
C LEU A 270 3.48 9.50 -8.94
N ALA A 271 2.69 8.67 -8.26
CA ALA A 271 2.13 9.01 -6.94
C ALA A 271 3.22 9.24 -5.89
N VAL A 272 4.26 8.40 -5.85
CA VAL A 272 5.39 8.56 -4.90
C VAL A 272 6.21 9.82 -5.20
N LEU A 273 6.38 10.20 -6.46
CA LEU A 273 7.11 11.41 -6.84
C LEU A 273 6.31 12.69 -6.56
N LEU A 274 5.03 12.71 -6.96
CA LEU A 274 4.18 13.90 -7.02
C LEU A 274 3.29 14.11 -5.79
N ALA A 275 3.18 13.12 -4.87
CA ALA A 275 2.27 13.24 -3.74
C ALA A 275 2.49 14.52 -2.91
N PRO A 276 1.44 15.29 -2.61
CA PRO A 276 1.58 16.63 -2.05
C PRO A 276 2.16 16.62 -0.63
N ARG A 277 1.84 15.62 0.20
CA ARG A 277 2.32 15.52 1.59
C ARG A 277 3.53 14.60 1.75
N ARG A 278 3.50 13.44 1.10
CA ARG A 278 4.49 12.36 1.28
C ARG A 278 5.43 12.19 0.08
N GLY A 279 5.24 12.97 -0.99
CA GLY A 279 6.02 12.82 -2.20
C GLY A 279 7.47 13.27 -2.04
N VAL A 280 8.37 12.62 -2.76
CA VAL A 280 9.81 12.90 -2.71
C VAL A 280 10.09 14.35 -3.11
N LEU A 281 9.40 14.86 -4.13
CA LEU A 281 9.58 16.23 -4.60
C LEU A 281 9.04 17.25 -3.59
N ALA A 282 7.86 17.00 -3.03
CA ALA A 282 7.28 17.84 -2.00
C ALA A 282 8.17 17.88 -0.74
N ARG A 283 8.73 16.72 -0.33
CA ARG A 283 9.67 16.64 0.79
C ARG A 283 10.96 17.40 0.50
N ARG A 284 11.57 17.21 -0.68
CA ARG A 284 12.78 17.97 -1.09
C ARG A 284 12.51 19.47 -1.14
N ALA A 285 11.39 19.91 -1.72
CA ALA A 285 11.01 21.32 -1.77
C ALA A 285 10.81 21.92 -0.37
N ARG A 286 10.14 21.20 0.56
CA ARG A 286 9.98 21.62 1.96
C ARG A 286 11.35 21.73 2.66
N LEU A 287 12.23 20.74 2.49
CA LEU A 287 13.57 20.75 3.09
C LEU A 287 14.44 21.89 2.53
N THR A 288 14.42 22.14 1.22
CA THR A 288 15.18 23.24 0.61
C THR A 288 14.63 24.60 1.04
N ARG A 289 13.29 24.76 1.12
CA ARG A 289 12.67 25.98 1.66
C ARG A 289 13.06 26.20 3.13
N ARG A 290 13.05 25.14 3.95
CA ARG A 290 13.49 25.18 5.36
C ARG A 290 14.96 25.59 5.48
N ARG A 291 15.86 24.96 4.72
CA ARG A 291 17.30 25.30 4.70
C ARG A 291 17.53 26.76 4.29
N ARG A 292 16.89 27.23 3.21
CA ARG A 292 16.99 28.63 2.76
C ARG A 292 16.47 29.61 3.81
N ARG A 293 15.40 29.27 4.53
CA ARG A 293 14.89 30.09 5.63
C ARG A 293 15.87 30.15 6.79
N MET A 294 16.43 29.02 7.21
CA MET A 294 17.43 28.97 8.29
C MET A 294 18.70 29.74 7.94
N GLU A 295 19.20 29.61 6.71
CA GLU A 295 20.37 30.35 6.22
C GLU A 295 20.08 31.85 6.23
N ARG A 296 18.89 32.27 5.76
CA ARG A 296 18.45 33.67 5.80
C ARG A 296 18.37 34.19 7.23
N ASP A 297 17.71 33.46 8.13
CA ASP A 297 17.53 33.86 9.52
C ASP A 297 18.89 33.96 10.23
N ARG A 298 19.81 33.02 10.01
CA ARG A 298 21.20 33.10 10.53
C ARG A 298 21.94 34.33 10.03
N LEU A 299 21.85 34.66 8.74
CA LEU A 299 22.51 35.82 8.16
C LEU A 299 21.96 37.14 8.72
N LEU A 300 20.64 37.24 8.90
CA LEU A 300 19.98 38.41 9.50
C LEU A 300 20.38 38.61 10.96
N LEU A 301 20.51 37.53 11.73
CA LEU A 301 20.91 37.56 13.14
C LEU A 301 22.40 37.87 13.32
N ALA A 302 23.26 37.29 12.48
CA ALA A 302 24.71 37.50 12.54
C ALA A 302 25.17 38.84 11.96
N GLY A 303 24.26 39.62 11.34
CA GLY A 303 24.61 40.88 10.67
C GLY A 303 25.44 40.68 9.39
N GLY A 304 25.41 39.50 8.79
CA GLY A 304 26.22 39.17 7.62
C GLY A 304 25.64 39.74 6.32
N THR A 305 26.49 40.31 5.46
CA THR A 305 26.09 40.77 4.13
C THR A 305 25.93 39.60 3.16
N SER A 306 24.79 39.52 2.47
CA SER A 306 24.55 38.49 1.45
C SER A 306 23.87 39.06 0.23
N ARG A 307 24.42 38.77 -0.97
CA ARG A 307 23.80 39.11 -2.27
C ARG A 307 22.37 38.58 -2.40
N ARG A 308 22.02 37.50 -1.68
CA ARG A 308 20.65 36.97 -1.63
C ARG A 308 19.69 37.85 -0.84
N LEU A 309 20.15 38.47 0.26
CA LEU A 309 19.34 39.41 1.05
C LEU A 309 19.09 40.71 0.27
N VAL A 310 20.10 41.17 -0.47
CA VAL A 310 19.97 42.34 -1.36
C VAL A 310 18.97 42.07 -2.49
N ARG A 311 19.07 40.91 -3.17
CA ARG A 311 18.07 40.51 -4.19
C ARG A 311 16.66 40.34 -3.63
N ALA A 312 16.52 39.97 -2.36
CA ALA A 312 15.23 39.82 -1.70
C ALA A 312 14.66 41.13 -1.15
N ASN A 313 15.32 42.27 -1.40
CA ASN A 313 14.97 43.59 -0.86
C ASN A 313 14.96 43.64 0.69
N LEU A 314 15.75 42.79 1.34
CA LEU A 314 15.88 42.74 2.80
C LEU A 314 17.09 43.56 3.29
N MET A 315 18.00 43.93 2.39
CA MET A 315 19.23 44.65 2.72
C MET A 315 19.59 45.54 1.52
N THR A 316 20.03 46.77 1.74
CA THR A 316 20.62 47.60 0.68
C THR A 316 22.00 47.08 0.29
N PRO A 317 22.49 47.42 -0.91
CA PRO A 317 23.86 47.11 -1.34
C PRO A 317 24.94 47.58 -0.34
N ASP A 318 24.66 48.67 0.37
CA ASP A 318 25.53 49.26 1.41
C ASP A 318 25.55 48.47 2.73
N GLY A 319 24.78 47.39 2.81
CA GLY A 319 24.72 46.51 3.97
C GLY A 319 23.77 46.96 5.08
N VAL A 320 22.91 47.96 4.83
CA VAL A 320 21.88 48.39 5.79
C VAL A 320 20.61 47.56 5.59
N LEU A 321 19.96 47.12 6.66
CA LEU A 321 18.69 46.40 6.56
C LEU A 321 17.57 47.34 6.11
N THR A 322 16.74 46.89 5.17
CA THR A 322 15.53 47.62 4.78
C THR A 322 14.46 47.47 5.87
N VAL A 323 13.37 48.24 5.81
CA VAL A 323 12.22 48.08 6.72
C VAL A 323 11.65 46.65 6.67
N ALA A 324 11.73 45.98 5.51
CA ALA A 324 11.35 44.58 5.37
C ALA A 324 12.39 43.62 5.98
N GLY A 325 13.69 43.93 5.83
CA GLY A 325 14.79 43.23 6.50
C GLY A 325 14.71 43.28 8.01
N GLU A 326 14.41 44.45 8.57
CA GLU A 326 14.31 44.68 10.01
C GLU A 326 13.13 43.91 10.61
N ARG A 327 11.97 43.90 9.93
CA ARG A 327 10.84 43.04 10.31
C ARG A 327 11.22 41.56 10.26
N ALA A 328 11.88 41.11 9.18
CA ALA A 328 12.30 39.72 9.05
C ALA A 328 13.34 39.30 10.11
N ARG A 329 14.22 40.23 10.53
CA ARG A 329 15.19 40.03 11.62
C ARG A 329 14.48 39.88 12.96
N ARG A 330 13.54 40.77 13.30
CA ARG A 330 12.74 40.66 14.54
C ARG A 330 11.99 39.34 14.60
N GLU A 331 11.31 38.95 13.52
CA GLU A 331 10.65 37.65 13.46
C GLU A 331 11.63 36.48 13.61
N ALA A 332 12.88 36.61 13.17
CA ALA A 332 13.91 35.59 13.35
C ALA A 332 14.42 35.55 14.79
N GLN A 333 14.56 36.71 15.46
CA GLN A 333 14.92 36.82 16.88
C GLN A 333 13.85 36.17 17.76
N ASP A 334 12.57 36.51 17.56
CA ASP A 334 11.44 35.94 18.31
C ASP A 334 11.43 34.40 18.20
N ARG A 335 11.71 33.87 17.02
CA ARG A 335 11.80 32.41 16.81
C ARG A 335 12.96 31.77 17.55
N ASP A 336 14.13 32.41 17.52
CA ASP A 336 15.33 31.89 18.18
C ASP A 336 15.20 31.96 19.71
N GLU A 337 14.54 32.99 20.24
CA GLU A 337 14.21 33.12 21.66
C GLU A 337 13.22 32.04 22.12
N LEU A 338 12.11 31.86 21.39
CA LEU A 338 11.15 30.79 21.67
C LEU A 338 11.80 29.40 21.60
N TRP A 339 12.70 29.20 20.64
CA TRP A 339 13.46 27.95 20.52
C TRP A 339 14.39 27.72 21.72
N ARG A 340 15.13 28.75 22.14
CA ARG A 340 15.99 28.69 23.34
C ARG A 340 15.20 28.51 24.62
N ALA A 341 14.00 29.11 24.72
CA ALA A 341 13.08 28.88 25.82
C ALA A 341 12.59 27.43 25.84
N TRP A 342 12.21 26.89 24.67
CA TRP A 342 11.75 25.51 24.56
C TRP A 342 12.85 24.49 24.94
N LEU A 343 14.10 24.75 24.57
CA LEU A 343 15.22 23.89 24.98
C LEU A 343 15.45 23.90 26.50
N ARG A 344 15.15 25.01 27.19
CA ARG A 344 15.32 25.13 28.65
C ARG A 344 14.12 24.60 29.43
N TYR A 345 12.92 24.92 28.99
CA TYR A 345 11.68 24.72 29.75
C TYR A 345 10.70 23.75 29.10
N GLY A 346 10.93 23.31 27.86
CA GLY A 346 10.06 22.41 27.11
C GLY A 346 9.69 21.11 27.85
N PRO A 347 10.62 20.43 28.57
CA PRO A 347 10.27 19.25 29.36
C PRO A 347 9.27 19.50 30.49
N GLN A 348 9.10 20.77 30.92
CA GLN A 348 8.19 21.16 31.99
C GLN A 348 6.77 21.47 31.47
N ILE A 349 6.61 21.66 30.16
CA ILE A 349 5.34 22.07 29.56
C ILE A 349 4.49 20.85 29.24
N ARG A 350 3.27 20.82 29.77
CA ARG A 350 2.30 19.76 29.47
C ARG A 350 1.65 20.02 28.10
N LEU A 351 2.04 19.23 27.11
CA LEU A 351 1.39 19.19 25.81
C LEU A 351 0.09 18.38 25.90
N ARG A 352 -1.05 19.03 25.65
CA ARG A 352 -2.38 18.38 25.65
C ARG A 352 -2.68 17.66 24.33
N ASP A 353 -2.04 18.09 23.24
CA ASP A 353 -2.14 17.48 21.92
C ASP A 353 -1.00 16.48 21.67
N ALA A 354 -1.34 15.29 21.14
CA ALA A 354 -0.38 14.24 20.77
C ALA A 354 0.44 14.56 19.49
N ARG A 355 0.36 15.79 18.97
CA ARG A 355 1.17 16.23 17.83
C ARG A 355 2.48 16.80 18.34
N GLU A 356 3.60 16.22 17.90
CA GLU A 356 4.91 16.82 18.11
C GLU A 356 4.92 18.26 17.55
N PRO A 357 5.28 19.27 18.36
CA PRO A 357 5.37 20.64 17.89
C PRO A 357 6.49 20.76 16.83
N ASP A 358 6.24 21.54 15.77
CA ASP A 358 7.28 21.86 14.80
C ASP A 358 8.29 22.78 15.46
N LEU A 359 9.43 22.21 15.82
CA LEU A 359 10.55 22.84 16.50
C LEU A 359 11.10 24.08 15.76
N HIS A 360 10.71 24.29 14.50
CA HIS A 360 11.11 25.45 13.69
C HIS A 360 10.06 26.56 13.58
N ASP A 361 8.85 26.35 14.11
CA ASP A 361 7.76 27.32 14.15
C ASP A 361 6.83 27.06 15.35
N LEU A 362 7.42 27.16 16.54
CA LEU A 362 6.73 26.91 17.82
C LEU A 362 5.46 27.75 17.96
N ARG A 363 5.47 29.00 17.50
CA ARG A 363 4.35 29.94 17.60
C ARG A 363 3.09 29.48 16.85
N ARG A 364 3.26 28.77 15.73
CA ARG A 364 2.14 28.25 14.93
C ARG A 364 1.69 26.85 15.36
N THR A 365 2.52 26.15 16.12
CA THR A 365 2.34 24.71 16.36
C THR A 365 2.00 24.38 17.81
N LEU A 366 2.43 25.21 18.77
CA LEU A 366 2.00 25.11 20.16
C LEU A 366 0.57 25.62 20.31
N ALA A 367 -0.20 24.98 21.19
CA ALA A 367 -1.47 25.52 21.65
C ALA A 367 -1.25 26.90 22.31
N PRO A 368 -2.21 27.83 22.22
CA PRO A 368 -2.06 29.18 22.77
C PRO A 368 -1.69 29.20 24.25
N GLU A 369 -2.22 28.25 25.02
CA GLU A 369 -1.95 28.07 26.46
C GLU A 369 -0.50 27.65 26.72
N ALA A 370 -0.01 26.64 25.99
CA ALA A 370 1.37 26.15 26.10
C ALA A 370 2.39 27.19 25.62
N LEU A 371 2.04 27.97 24.60
CA LEU A 371 2.84 29.10 24.14
C LEU A 371 2.91 30.21 25.20
N ALA A 372 1.78 30.57 25.83
CA ALA A 372 1.74 31.57 26.89
C ALA A 372 2.46 31.11 28.17
N GLU A 373 2.49 29.81 28.45
CA GLU A 373 3.30 29.23 29.53
C GLU A 373 4.80 29.28 29.20
N LEU A 374 5.18 28.91 27.98
CA LEU A 374 6.57 29.02 27.51
C LEU A 374 7.09 30.47 27.56
N GLU A 375 6.29 31.43 27.09
CA GLU A 375 6.62 32.85 27.12
C GLU A 375 6.71 33.40 28.55
N ARG A 376 5.92 32.85 29.49
CA ARG A 376 6.02 33.19 30.92
C ARG A 376 7.30 32.68 31.56
N LEU A 377 7.73 31.47 31.22
CA LEU A 377 8.96 30.86 31.74
C LEU A 377 10.23 31.46 31.13
N ALA A 378 10.12 32.09 29.95
CA ALA A 378 11.23 32.73 29.25
C ALA A 378 11.52 34.17 29.68
N ARG A 379 10.56 34.83 30.35
CA ARG A 379 10.71 36.16 30.97
C ARG A 379 11.25 36.03 32.38
#